data_AF-A0A8J1VVN8-F1
#
_entry.id   AF-A0A8J1VVN8-F1
#
_cell.length_a   1.000
_cell.length_b   1.000
_cell.length_c   1.000
_cell.angle_alpha   90.00
_cell.angle_beta   90.00
_cell.angle_gamma   90.00
#
_symmetry.space_group_name_H-M   'P 1'
#
loop_
_entity.id
_entity.type
_entity.pdbx_description
1 polymer ?
#
loop_
_entity_poly.entity_id
_entity_poly.type
_entity_poly.pdbx_seq_one_letter_code
_entity_poly.pdbx_strand_id
1 'polypeptide(L)'
;MDTNLAATTAARRERLIALRKRKQAAELGNGANGSGPSYFAFKQRNFDPETRQLRRREAGEGGDDTVEKAVEGLADKIIREDEEKRKEELDLFNIQPRRANWDLKRDMTNRMTKVERRTNEAVASIFRQRLQGMRQGQNSNAQVDLVASINAAEHERDEAAEHERDEAAIEVENDFE
;
A
#
# COMPACT_ATOMS: atom_id res chain seq x y z
N MET A 1 -25.46 -82.20 -33.74
CA MET A 1 -24.98 -81.82 -32.39
C MET A 1 -25.04 -80.30 -32.21
N ASP A 2 -25.96 -79.62 -32.90
CA ASP A 2 -25.89 -78.18 -33.19
C ASP A 2 -26.92 -77.35 -32.39
N THR A 3 -27.82 -78.04 -31.69
CA THR A 3 -28.90 -77.43 -30.91
C THR A 3 -28.41 -76.79 -29.61
N ASN A 4 -27.33 -77.30 -29.00
CA ASN A 4 -26.76 -76.76 -27.76
C ASN A 4 -26.02 -75.43 -27.99
N LEU A 5 -25.31 -75.27 -29.10
CA LEU A 5 -24.63 -74.01 -29.42
C LEU A 5 -25.65 -72.92 -29.81
N ALA A 6 -26.68 -73.29 -30.56
CA ALA A 6 -27.80 -72.39 -30.85
C ALA A 6 -28.56 -71.95 -29.57
N ALA A 7 -28.79 -72.88 -28.63
CA ALA A 7 -29.44 -72.56 -27.35
C ALA A 7 -28.58 -71.65 -26.46
N THR A 8 -27.27 -71.92 -26.35
CA THR A 8 -26.35 -71.09 -25.55
C THR A 8 -26.17 -69.68 -26.13
N THR A 9 -26.11 -69.55 -27.46
CA THR A 9 -26.05 -68.25 -28.13
C THR A 9 -27.36 -67.47 -28.00
N ALA A 10 -28.51 -68.13 -28.06
CA ALA A 10 -29.81 -67.51 -27.79
C ALA A 10 -29.92 -67.01 -26.33
N ALA A 11 -29.54 -67.83 -25.35
CA ALA A 11 -29.54 -67.44 -23.93
C ALA A 11 -28.57 -66.28 -23.63
N ARG A 12 -27.39 -66.27 -24.30
CA ARG A 12 -26.44 -65.15 -24.20
C ARG A 12 -27.02 -63.88 -24.84
N ARG A 13 -27.64 -64.00 -26.02
CA ARG A 13 -28.28 -62.88 -26.72
C ARG A 13 -29.38 -62.27 -25.86
N GLU A 14 -30.22 -63.10 -25.24
CA GLU A 14 -31.30 -62.66 -24.35
C GLU A 14 -30.76 -61.94 -23.10
N ARG A 15 -29.74 -62.50 -22.43
CA ARG A 15 -29.06 -61.83 -21.30
C ARG A 15 -28.46 -60.48 -21.69
N LEU A 16 -27.82 -60.40 -22.87
CA LEU A 16 -27.25 -59.14 -23.35
C LEU A 16 -28.33 -58.10 -23.68
N ILE A 17 -29.47 -58.52 -24.24
CA ILE A 17 -30.62 -57.64 -24.47
C ILE A 17 -31.18 -57.13 -23.15
N ALA A 18 -31.32 -57.98 -22.14
CA ALA A 18 -31.79 -57.58 -20.80
C ALA A 18 -30.84 -56.58 -20.13
N LEU A 19 -29.53 -56.79 -20.22
CA LEU A 19 -28.53 -55.84 -19.72
C LEU A 19 -28.56 -54.51 -20.48
N ARG A 20 -28.79 -54.54 -21.80
CA ARG A 20 -28.89 -53.32 -22.62
C ARG A 20 -30.15 -52.52 -22.28
N LYS A 21 -31.29 -53.19 -22.10
CA LYS A 21 -32.54 -52.57 -21.62
C LYS A 21 -32.37 -51.96 -20.22
N ARG A 22 -31.69 -52.66 -19.30
CA ARG A 22 -31.39 -52.14 -17.95
C ARG A 22 -30.48 -50.91 -17.99
N LYS A 23 -29.46 -50.91 -18.86
CA LYS A 23 -28.57 -49.76 -19.05
C LYS A 23 -29.34 -48.56 -19.62
N GLN A 24 -30.17 -48.78 -20.63
CA GLN A 24 -30.99 -47.72 -21.24
C GLN A 24 -32.01 -47.14 -20.25
N ALA A 25 -32.61 -47.98 -19.40
CA ALA A 25 -33.51 -47.53 -18.33
C ALA A 25 -32.77 -46.72 -17.24
N ALA A 26 -31.51 -47.05 -16.95
CA ALA A 26 -30.67 -46.28 -16.03
C ALA A 26 -30.22 -44.93 -16.63
N GLU A 27 -29.99 -44.86 -17.96
CA GLU A 27 -29.64 -43.62 -18.67
C GLU A 27 -30.83 -42.66 -18.82
N LEU A 28 -32.07 -43.16 -18.88
CA LEU A 28 -33.30 -42.34 -18.98
C LEU A 28 -33.78 -41.73 -17.65
N GLY A 29 -33.00 -41.85 -16.56
CA GLY A 29 -33.18 -41.00 -15.38
C GLY A 29 -34.43 -41.20 -14.53
N ASN A 30 -35.15 -42.33 -14.62
CA ASN A 30 -36.31 -42.59 -13.76
C ASN A 30 -35.90 -43.21 -12.41
N GLY A 31 -35.32 -42.37 -11.55
CA GLY A 31 -35.07 -42.70 -10.15
C GLY A 31 -36.35 -42.62 -9.32
N ALA A 32 -37.11 -43.71 -9.25
CA ALA A 32 -38.22 -43.84 -8.30
C ALA A 32 -38.10 -45.18 -7.54
N ASN A 33 -37.66 -45.07 -6.29
CA ASN A 33 -37.92 -45.95 -5.15
C ASN A 33 -38.20 -47.44 -5.44
N GLY A 34 -37.16 -48.27 -5.34
CA GLY A 34 -37.29 -49.73 -5.33
C GLY A 34 -36.20 -50.37 -4.47
N SER A 35 -36.62 -50.89 -3.31
CA SER A 35 -35.82 -51.65 -2.34
C SER A 35 -35.18 -52.91 -2.99
N GLY A 36 -33.88 -52.83 -3.31
CA GLY A 36 -33.05 -53.94 -3.78
C GLY A 36 -31.60 -53.48 -4.02
N PRO A 37 -30.59 -54.35 -3.87
CA PRO A 37 -29.20 -53.92 -3.76
C PRO A 37 -28.76 -53.18 -5.04
N SER A 38 -28.57 -51.87 -4.90
CA SER A 38 -28.01 -50.98 -5.90
C SER A 38 -26.57 -51.41 -6.19
N TYR A 39 -26.40 -52.34 -7.13
CA TYR A 39 -25.09 -52.69 -7.63
C TYR A 39 -24.61 -51.58 -8.57
N PHE A 40 -24.09 -50.52 -7.95
CA PHE A 40 -23.12 -49.57 -8.47
C PHE A 40 -23.40 -49.07 -9.89
N ALA A 41 -24.29 -48.09 -10.02
CA ALA A 41 -24.14 -47.11 -11.09
C ALA A 41 -22.82 -46.37 -10.84
N PHE A 42 -21.74 -46.78 -11.52
CA PHE A 42 -20.42 -46.16 -11.40
C PHE A 42 -20.49 -44.73 -11.89
N LYS A 43 -20.68 -43.78 -10.96
CA LYS A 43 -20.48 -42.36 -11.23
C LYS A 43 -19.01 -42.14 -11.55
N GLN A 44 -18.71 -41.89 -12.81
CA GLN A 44 -17.36 -41.59 -13.26
C GLN A 44 -16.97 -40.21 -12.73
N ARG A 45 -16.14 -40.19 -11.68
CA ARG A 45 -15.73 -38.93 -11.02
C ARG A 45 -14.92 -38.03 -11.95
N ASN A 46 -14.04 -38.65 -12.74
CA ASN A 46 -13.02 -37.97 -13.55
C ASN A 46 -13.17 -38.22 -15.05
N PHE A 47 -14.21 -38.90 -15.52
CA PHE A 47 -14.39 -39.19 -16.95
C PHE A 47 -15.72 -38.61 -17.42
N ASP A 48 -15.67 -37.93 -18.56
CA ASP A 48 -16.83 -37.33 -19.19
C ASP A 48 -17.37 -38.28 -20.27
N PRO A 49 -18.61 -38.79 -20.13
CA PRO A 49 -19.18 -39.79 -21.03
C PRO A 49 -19.39 -39.28 -22.46
N GLU A 50 -19.55 -37.98 -22.67
CA GLU A 50 -19.79 -37.40 -24.00
C GLU A 50 -18.49 -37.23 -24.79
N THR A 51 -17.48 -36.63 -24.15
CA THR A 51 -16.17 -36.36 -24.77
C THR A 51 -15.22 -37.55 -24.69
N ARG A 52 -15.55 -38.56 -23.86
CA ARG A 52 -14.73 -39.75 -23.57
C ARG A 52 -13.31 -39.43 -23.10
N GLN A 53 -13.13 -38.25 -22.50
CA GLN A 53 -11.85 -37.78 -21.99
C GLN A 53 -11.91 -37.54 -20.49
N LEU A 54 -10.74 -37.26 -19.90
CA LEU A 54 -10.66 -36.90 -18.50
C LEU A 54 -11.40 -35.57 -18.29
N ARG A 55 -12.31 -35.53 -17.31
CA ARG A 55 -13.05 -34.33 -16.88
C ARG A 55 -12.05 -33.30 -16.40
N ARG A 56 -11.62 -32.42 -17.31
CA ARG A 56 -10.80 -31.25 -17.01
C ARG A 56 -11.69 -30.30 -16.21
N ARG A 57 -11.22 -29.80 -15.06
CA ARG A 57 -11.86 -28.63 -14.46
C ARG A 57 -11.85 -27.55 -15.52
N GLU A 58 -13.02 -27.07 -15.94
CA GLU A 58 -13.08 -25.86 -16.74
C GLU A 58 -12.36 -24.79 -15.95
N ALA A 59 -11.20 -24.37 -16.44
CA ALA A 59 -10.43 -23.25 -15.89
C ALA A 59 -11.12 -21.92 -16.24
N GLY A 60 -12.45 -21.93 -16.29
CA GLY A 60 -13.33 -20.85 -16.73
C GLY A 60 -14.27 -20.37 -15.63
N GLU A 61 -14.09 -20.83 -14.39
CA GLU A 61 -14.74 -20.27 -13.21
C GLU A 61 -13.65 -19.83 -12.19
N GLY A 62 -12.55 -19.29 -12.72
CA GLY A 62 -11.62 -18.50 -11.93
C GLY A 62 -12.28 -17.15 -11.69
N GLY A 63 -12.86 -17.00 -10.50
CA GLY A 63 -13.61 -15.84 -10.00
C GLY A 63 -13.50 -14.58 -10.85
N ASP A 64 -14.62 -14.21 -11.48
CA ASP A 64 -14.74 -13.05 -12.35
C ASP A 64 -14.36 -11.72 -11.67
N ASP A 65 -14.26 -11.72 -10.34
CA ASP A 65 -13.84 -10.59 -9.50
C ASP A 65 -12.36 -10.71 -9.07
N THR A 66 -11.43 -10.56 -10.01
CA THR A 66 -10.01 -10.36 -9.67
C THR A 66 -9.68 -8.86 -9.65
N VAL A 67 -8.83 -8.41 -8.73
CA VAL A 67 -8.50 -6.97 -8.55
C VAL A 67 -7.90 -6.38 -9.82
N GLU A 68 -7.14 -7.17 -10.57
CA GLU A 68 -6.54 -6.79 -11.84
C GLU A 68 -7.61 -6.43 -12.89
N LYS A 69 -8.69 -7.21 -12.98
CA LYS A 69 -9.82 -6.92 -13.89
C LYS A 69 -10.63 -5.69 -13.45
N ALA A 70 -10.75 -5.47 -12.13
CA ALA A 70 -11.46 -4.32 -11.59
C ALA A 70 -10.71 -2.98 -11.80
N VAL A 71 -9.38 -3.03 -11.85
CA VAL A 71 -8.51 -1.86 -12.04
C VAL A 71 -8.13 -1.66 -13.52
N GLU A 72 -8.36 -2.67 -14.37
CA GLU A 72 -8.19 -2.56 -15.82
C GLU A 72 -8.99 -1.37 -16.39
N GLY A 73 -8.30 -0.44 -17.04
CA GLY A 73 -8.89 0.77 -17.62
C GLY A 73 -9.23 1.89 -16.63
N LEU A 74 -8.97 1.74 -15.32
CA LEU A 74 -9.08 2.87 -14.38
C LEU A 74 -8.02 3.95 -14.67
N ALA A 75 -6.82 3.54 -15.01
CA ALA A 75 -5.74 4.45 -15.40
C ALA A 75 -6.13 5.29 -16.63
N ASP A 76 -6.71 4.66 -17.66
CA ASP A 76 -7.13 5.36 -18.88
C ASP A 76 -8.27 6.34 -18.62
N LYS A 77 -9.20 5.99 -17.71
CA LYS A 77 -10.27 6.89 -17.26
C LYS A 77 -9.70 8.11 -16.53
N ILE A 78 -8.73 7.91 -15.64
CA ILE A 78 -8.07 9.00 -14.90
C ILE A 78 -7.33 9.94 -15.86
N ILE A 79 -6.58 9.39 -16.83
CA ILE A 79 -5.86 10.18 -17.83
C ILE A 79 -6.85 11.00 -18.66
N ARG A 80 -7.96 10.38 -19.10
CA ARG A 80 -8.99 11.06 -19.88
C ARG A 80 -9.68 12.17 -19.08
N GLU A 81 -10.02 11.93 -17.82
CA GLU A 81 -10.61 12.93 -16.94
C GLU A 81 -9.65 14.10 -16.69
N ASP A 82 -8.35 13.83 -16.52
CA ASP A 82 -7.34 14.88 -16.35
C ASP A 82 -7.14 15.70 -17.64
N GLU A 83 -7.20 15.07 -18.82
CA GLU A 83 -7.21 15.77 -20.10
C GLU A 83 -8.46 16.62 -20.32
N GLU A 84 -9.63 16.13 -19.90
CA GLU A 84 -10.90 16.87 -19.96
C GLU A 84 -10.83 18.09 -19.02
N LYS A 85 -10.36 17.94 -17.78
CA LYS A 85 -10.13 19.05 -16.84
C LYS A 85 -9.07 20.07 -17.31
N ARG A 86 -8.04 19.62 -18.03
CA ARG A 86 -7.05 20.53 -18.64
C ARG A 86 -7.58 21.27 -19.87
N LYS A 87 -8.55 20.70 -20.58
CA LYS A 87 -9.23 21.30 -21.73
C LYS A 87 -10.34 22.25 -21.31
N GLU A 88 -10.94 22.04 -20.13
CA GLU A 88 -11.81 23.04 -19.52
C GLU A 88 -11.05 24.37 -19.42
N GLU A 89 -11.59 25.39 -20.08
CA GLU A 89 -10.97 26.71 -20.13
C GLU A 89 -10.79 27.24 -18.72
N LEU A 90 -9.59 27.77 -18.45
CA LEU A 90 -9.22 28.27 -17.14
C LEU A 90 -10.21 29.36 -16.72
N ASP A 91 -11.06 29.08 -15.73
CA ASP A 91 -12.05 30.03 -15.23
C ASP A 91 -11.37 31.21 -14.54
N LEU A 92 -11.13 32.27 -15.33
CA LEU A 92 -10.49 33.51 -14.89
C LEU A 92 -11.29 34.25 -13.81
N PHE A 93 -12.57 33.94 -13.62
CA PHE A 93 -13.42 34.58 -12.61
C PHE A 93 -13.26 33.94 -11.22
N ASN A 94 -12.93 32.65 -11.16
CA ASN A 94 -12.68 31.94 -9.90
C ASN A 94 -11.22 32.13 -9.40
N ILE A 95 -10.31 32.56 -10.29
CA ILE A 95 -8.95 32.93 -9.91
C ILE A 95 -8.95 34.36 -9.36
N GLN A 96 -8.76 34.49 -8.05
CA GLN A 96 -8.58 35.79 -7.42
C GLN A 96 -7.39 36.54 -8.05
N PRO A 97 -7.50 37.86 -8.29
CA PRO A 97 -6.37 38.67 -8.74
C PRO A 97 -5.24 38.55 -7.73
N ARG A 98 -4.11 37.94 -8.15
CA ARG A 98 -2.96 37.72 -7.27
C ARG A 98 -2.26 39.04 -6.98
N ARG A 99 -1.72 39.19 -5.76
CA ARG A 99 -0.95 40.38 -5.36
C ARG A 99 0.29 40.52 -6.24
N ALA A 100 0.66 41.74 -6.62
CA ALA A 100 1.82 42.01 -7.48
C ALA A 100 3.15 41.39 -6.99
N ASN A 101 3.31 41.18 -5.68
CA ASN A 101 4.50 40.61 -5.06
C ASN A 101 4.45 39.08 -4.88
N TRP A 102 3.43 38.39 -5.40
CA TRP A 102 3.25 36.94 -5.20
C TRP A 102 4.42 36.13 -5.77
N ASP A 103 4.92 36.55 -6.92
CA ASP A 103 6.03 35.90 -7.60
C ASP A 103 7.35 36.17 -6.89
N LEU A 104 7.56 37.41 -6.43
CA LEU A 104 8.72 37.77 -5.62
C LEU A 104 8.81 36.93 -4.34
N LYS A 105 7.67 36.73 -3.65
CA LYS A 105 7.63 35.87 -2.46
C LYS A 105 7.98 34.42 -2.81
N ARG A 106 7.43 33.88 -3.90
CA ARG A 106 7.70 32.50 -4.34
C ARG A 106 9.17 32.30 -4.72
N ASP A 107 9.72 33.20 -5.52
CA ASP A 107 11.12 33.12 -5.96
C ASP A 107 12.08 33.32 -4.79
N MET A 108 11.76 34.22 -3.86
CA MET A 108 12.49 34.39 -2.61
C MET A 108 12.45 33.11 -1.79
N THR A 109 11.28 32.49 -1.60
CA THR A 109 11.17 31.23 -0.85
C THR A 109 12.01 30.11 -1.46
N ASN A 110 12.02 29.97 -2.79
CA ASN A 110 12.84 28.97 -3.48
C ASN A 110 14.35 29.20 -3.33
N ARG A 111 14.79 30.46 -3.22
CA ARG A 111 16.19 30.80 -2.95
C ARG A 111 16.53 30.58 -1.47
N MET A 112 15.62 30.94 -0.57
CA MET A 112 15.78 30.78 0.88
C MET A 112 15.86 29.31 1.28
N THR A 113 15.03 28.42 0.73
CA THR A 113 15.07 26.98 1.09
C THR A 113 16.45 26.33 0.90
N LYS A 114 17.18 26.73 -0.15
CA LYS A 114 18.56 26.25 -0.41
C LYS A 114 19.55 26.76 0.64
N VAL A 115 19.39 28.00 1.09
CA VAL A 115 20.26 28.65 2.07
C VAL A 115 19.92 28.14 3.47
N GLU A 116 18.65 28.08 3.84
CA GLU A 116 18.14 27.59 5.13
C GLU A 116 18.69 26.22 5.49
N ARG A 117 18.77 25.30 4.51
CA ARG A 117 19.38 23.98 4.75
C ARG A 117 20.84 24.09 5.19
N ARG A 118 21.64 24.89 4.48
CA ARG A 118 23.06 25.11 4.81
C ARG A 118 23.23 25.86 6.13
N THR A 119 22.35 26.83 6.41
CA THR A 119 22.35 27.55 7.68
C THR A 119 22.04 26.60 8.83
N ASN A 120 21.04 25.73 8.71
CA ASN A 120 20.71 24.73 9.73
C ASN A 120 21.86 23.72 9.93
N GLU A 121 22.51 23.27 8.85
CA GLU A 121 23.70 22.42 8.91
C GLU A 121 24.86 23.12 9.65
N ALA A 122 25.11 24.41 9.35
CA ALA A 122 26.13 25.22 10.00
C ALA A 122 25.82 25.44 11.48
N VAL A 123 24.57 25.78 11.82
CA VAL A 123 24.09 25.93 13.20
C VAL A 123 24.27 24.62 13.97
N ALA A 124 23.89 23.48 13.39
CA ALA A 124 24.10 22.17 14.01
C ALA A 124 25.60 21.85 14.21
N SER A 125 26.47 22.25 13.28
CA SER A 125 27.92 22.09 13.42
C SER A 125 28.48 22.94 14.56
N ILE A 126 28.06 24.21 14.64
CA ILE A 126 28.43 25.12 15.75
C ILE A 126 27.95 24.55 17.09
N PHE A 127 26.71 24.08 17.17
CA PHE A 127 26.20 23.44 18.40
C PHE A 127 27.00 22.21 18.79
N ARG A 128 27.38 21.36 17.85
CA ARG A 128 28.24 20.18 18.14
C ARG A 128 29.61 20.59 18.66
N GLN A 129 30.26 21.57 18.04
CA GLN A 129 31.56 22.08 18.49
C GLN A 129 31.48 22.67 19.89
N ARG A 130 30.45 23.50 20.16
CA ARG A 130 30.20 24.08 21.48
C ARG A 130 29.94 22.99 22.53
N LEU A 131 29.11 22.00 22.21
CA LEU A 131 28.81 20.89 23.10
C LEU A 131 30.05 20.04 23.40
N GLN A 132 30.90 19.80 22.40
CA GLN A 132 32.16 19.07 22.58
C GLN A 132 33.15 19.86 23.45
N GLY A 133 33.29 21.17 23.22
CA GLY A 133 34.12 22.03 24.08
C GLY A 133 33.66 22.01 25.54
N MET A 134 32.35 22.01 25.77
CA MET A 134 31.77 21.92 27.12
C MET A 134 31.98 20.54 27.77
N ARG A 135 31.81 19.45 27.01
CA ARG A 135 32.09 18.07 27.47
C ARG A 135 33.58 17.76 27.67
N GLN A 136 34.47 18.54 27.09
CA GLN A 136 35.91 18.35 27.28
C GLN A 136 36.40 19.07 28.55
N GLY A 137 35.67 20.08 29.02
CA GLY A 137 35.86 20.74 30.32
C GLY A 137 35.08 20.11 31.49
N GLN A 138 34.05 19.29 31.23
CA GLN A 138 33.22 18.66 32.26
C GLN A 138 33.08 17.14 32.04
N ASN A 139 32.97 16.35 33.13
CA ASN A 139 32.92 14.89 33.13
C ASN A 139 32.06 14.27 32.00
N SER A 140 32.63 13.31 31.28
CA SER A 140 32.08 12.68 30.06
C SER A 140 30.73 11.96 30.22
N ASN A 141 30.29 11.70 31.45
CA ASN A 141 29.01 11.04 31.78
C ASN A 141 27.91 12.02 32.23
N ALA A 142 28.16 13.33 32.26
CA ALA A 142 27.14 14.31 32.62
C ALA A 142 26.19 14.55 31.44
N GLN A 143 24.89 14.32 31.66
CA GLN A 143 23.85 14.78 30.75
C GLN A 143 23.88 16.31 30.73
N VAL A 144 24.37 16.88 29.62
CA VAL A 144 24.43 18.34 29.44
C VAL A 144 23.00 18.84 29.29
N ASP A 145 22.45 19.45 30.34
CA ASP A 145 21.21 20.22 30.26
C ASP A 145 21.50 21.55 29.55
N LEU A 146 21.30 21.56 28.23
CA LEU A 146 21.54 22.72 27.37
C LEU A 146 20.71 23.94 27.79
N VAL A 147 19.53 23.72 28.37
CA VAL A 147 18.63 24.83 28.73
C VAL A 147 19.16 25.53 29.98
N ALA A 148 19.60 24.75 30.98
CA ALA A 148 20.22 25.29 32.17
C ALA A 148 21.56 26.02 31.86
N SER A 149 22.37 25.49 30.95
CA SER A 149 23.64 26.14 30.59
C SER A 149 23.49 27.42 29.77
N ILE A 150 22.48 27.49 28.88
CA ILE A 150 22.15 28.72 28.15
C ILE A 150 21.66 29.79 29.13
N ASN A 151 20.73 29.45 30.03
CA ASN A 151 20.19 30.39 31.01
C ASN A 151 21.28 30.90 31.97
N ALA A 152 22.21 30.03 32.40
CA ALA A 152 23.33 30.45 33.26
C ALA A 152 24.30 31.40 32.54
N ALA A 153 24.59 31.15 31.25
CA ALA A 153 25.45 32.01 30.45
C ALA A 153 24.79 33.36 30.09
N GLU A 154 23.47 33.41 29.97
CA GLU A 154 22.71 34.66 29.81
C GLU A 154 22.77 35.49 31.09
N HIS A 155 22.55 34.87 32.25
CA HIS A 155 22.64 35.54 33.55
C HIS A 155 24.03 36.14 33.81
N GLU A 156 25.10 35.38 33.55
CA GLU A 156 26.48 35.85 33.72
C GLU A 156 26.82 37.05 32.81
N ARG A 157 26.24 37.09 31.59
CA ARG A 157 26.39 38.23 30.69
C ARG A 157 25.63 39.46 31.16
N ASP A 158 24.41 39.26 31.64
CA ASP A 158 23.58 40.36 32.13
C ASP A 158 24.20 40.95 33.41
N GLU A 159 24.71 40.12 34.31
CA GLU A 159 25.46 40.55 35.50
C GLU A 159 26.75 41.30 35.13
N ALA A 160 27.51 40.82 34.14
CA ALA A 160 28.71 41.52 33.67
C ALA A 160 28.38 42.89 33.04
N ALA A 161 27.28 42.98 32.30
CA ALA A 161 26.82 44.24 31.70
C ALA A 161 26.30 45.24 32.74
N GLU A 162 25.70 44.77 33.83
CA GLU A 162 25.32 45.60 34.98
C GLU A 162 26.59 46.12 35.69
N HIS A 163 27.57 45.25 35.95
CA HIS A 163 28.85 45.65 36.53
C HIS A 163 29.60 46.69 35.70
N GLU A 164 29.65 46.54 34.37
CA GLU A 164 30.29 47.50 33.46
C GLU A 164 29.57 48.87 33.47
N ARG A 165 28.24 48.88 33.63
CA ARG A 165 27.46 50.12 33.78
C ARG A 165 27.72 50.79 35.12
N ASP A 166 27.81 50.03 36.20
CA ASP A 166 28.09 50.55 37.53
C ASP A 166 29.52 51.11 37.62
N GLU A 167 30.51 50.42 37.03
CA GLU A 167 31.88 50.94 36.91
C GLU A 167 31.94 52.22 36.09
N ALA A 168 31.25 52.28 34.94
CA ALA A 168 31.17 53.49 34.14
C ALA A 168 30.46 54.65 34.85
N ALA A 169 29.48 54.35 35.71
CA ALA A 169 28.81 55.37 36.53
C ALA A 169 29.75 55.93 37.62
N ILE A 170 30.55 55.08 38.26
CA ILE A 170 31.53 55.47 39.28
C ILE A 170 32.68 56.29 38.67
N GLU A 171 33.13 55.96 37.45
CA GLU A 171 34.15 56.74 36.74
C GLU A 171 33.66 58.15 36.38
N VAL A 172 32.41 58.28 35.92
CA VAL A 172 31.80 59.59 35.59
C VAL A 172 31.59 60.44 36.85
N GLU A 173 31.33 59.83 37.99
CA GLU A 173 31.13 60.54 39.26
C GLU A 173 32.46 61.04 39.87
N ASN A 174 33.56 60.29 39.72
CA ASN A 174 34.90 60.71 40.17
C ASN A 174 35.55 61.80 39.28
N ASP A 175 35.12 61.95 38.02
CA ASP A 175 35.62 62.99 37.11
C ASP A 175 34.95 64.37 37.33
N PHE A 176 33.97 64.47 38.24
CA PHE A 176 33.19 65.69 38.52
C PHE A 176 33.52 66.37 39.87
N GLU A 177 34.43 65.83 40.68
CA GLU A 177 34.99 66.44 41.91
C GLU A 177 36.39 67.05 41.70
#